data_AF-A0A143ZBX9-F1
#
_entry.id   AF-A0A143ZBX9-F1
#
_cell.length_a   1.000
_cell.length_b   1.000
_cell.length_c   1.000
_cell.angle_alpha   90.00
_cell.angle_beta   90.00
_cell.angle_gamma   90.00
#
_symmetry.space_group_name_H-M   'P 1'
#
loop_
_entity.id
_entity.type
_entity.pdbx_description
1 polymer ?
#
loop_
_entity_poly.entity_id
_entity_poly.type
_entity_poly.pdbx_seq_one_letter_code
_entity_poly.pdbx_strand_id
1 'polypeptide(L)' 'MNTIVRHDYPAANLPDDLREGLPVDAKVRIVIEDVTDRMPMTGAEFLESIRKFKATRTEPFDADEAVARIRALRDEWDD' A
#
# COMPACT_ATOMS: atom_id res chain seq x y z
N MET A 1 2.60 4.31 -4.86
CA MET A 1 3.52 3.94 -5.96
C MET A 1 4.37 2.79 -5.50
N ASN A 2 3.86 1.57 -5.68
CA ASN A 2 4.65 0.35 -5.50
C ASN A 2 4.64 -0.38 -6.85
N THR A 3 5.82 -0.67 -7.39
CA THR A 3 5.98 -1.36 -8.68
C THR A 3 6.71 -2.67 -8.42
N ILE A 4 6.12 -3.79 -8.88
CA ILE A 4 6.75 -5.11 -8.80
C ILE A 4 7.20 -5.49 -10.22
N VAL A 5 8.52 -5.62 -10.38
CA VAL A 5 9.15 -6.05 -11.64
C VAL A 5 9.64 -7.48 -11.48
N ARG A 6 9.06 -8.42 -12.23
CA ARG A 6 9.53 -9.81 -12.31
C ARG A 6 10.22 -10.03 -13.65
N HIS A 7 11.50 -10.40 -13.57
CA HIS A 7 12.31 -10.81 -14.72
C HIS A 7 12.17 -12.32 -14.96
N ASP A 8 12.30 -12.73 -16.23
CA ASP A 8 12.38 -14.13 -16.65
C ASP A 8 11.20 -15.01 -16.20
N TYR A 9 9.98 -14.45 -16.19
CA TYR A 9 8.80 -15.21 -15.83
C TYR A 9 8.39 -16.14 -16.99
N PRO A 10 8.13 -17.43 -16.76
CA PRO A 10 7.76 -18.36 -17.81
C PRO A 10 6.38 -18.00 -18.38
N ALA A 11 6.29 -17.92 -19.72
CA ALA A 11 5.03 -17.62 -20.42
C ALA A 11 3.91 -18.64 -20.13
N ALA A 12 4.27 -19.87 -19.74
CA ALA A 12 3.32 -20.89 -19.32
C ALA A 12 2.48 -20.50 -18.09
N ASN A 13 2.98 -19.62 -17.21
CA ASN A 13 2.28 -19.18 -16.01
C ASN A 13 1.53 -17.85 -16.21
N LEU A 14 1.43 -17.34 -17.44
CA LEU A 14 0.59 -16.20 -17.77
C LEU A 14 -0.87 -16.63 -17.95
N PRO A 15 -1.85 -15.78 -17.56
CA PRO A 15 -3.25 -15.95 -17.94
C PRO A 15 -3.42 -16.07 -19.45
N ASP A 16 -4.37 -16.87 -19.92
CA ASP A 16 -4.59 -17.15 -21.35
C ASP A 16 -4.79 -15.87 -22.18
N ASP A 17 -5.43 -14.85 -21.61
CA ASP A 17 -5.68 -13.53 -22.21
C ASP A 17 -4.40 -12.74 -22.54
N LEU A 18 -3.34 -12.93 -21.73
CA LEU A 18 -2.03 -12.30 -21.93
C LEU A 18 -1.02 -13.23 -22.59
N ARG A 19 -1.38 -14.50 -22.81
CA ARG A 19 -0.54 -15.53 -23.44
C ARG A 19 -0.72 -15.55 -24.97
N GLU A 20 -1.76 -14.91 -25.50
CA GLU A 20 -2.05 -14.93 -26.93
C GLU A 20 -0.88 -14.36 -27.75
N GLY A 21 -0.34 -15.18 -28.67
CA GLY A 21 0.79 -14.80 -29.53
C GLY A 21 2.19 -15.04 -28.97
N LEU A 22 2.33 -15.58 -27.76
CA LEU A 22 3.63 -15.92 -27.17
C LEU A 22 3.90 -17.43 -27.15
N PRO A 23 5.10 -17.90 -27.55
CA PRO A 23 5.44 -19.31 -27.44
C PRO A 23 5.55 -19.74 -25.97
N VAL A 24 5.11 -20.97 -25.66
CA VAL A 24 5.07 -21.54 -24.30
C VAL A 24 6.42 -21.49 -23.57
N ASP A 25 7.52 -21.59 -24.30
CA ASP A 25 8.90 -21.59 -23.77
C ASP A 25 9.51 -20.18 -23.65
N ALA A 26 8.77 -19.13 -23.99
CA ALA A 26 9.28 -17.77 -23.91
C ALA A 26 9.45 -17.30 -22.46
N LYS A 27 10.53 -16.56 -22.22
CA LYS A 27 10.73 -15.78 -21.01
C LYS A 27 10.16 -14.39 -21.22
N VAL A 28 9.25 -13.97 -20.35
CA VAL A 28 8.62 -12.64 -20.42
C VAL A 28 9.03 -11.77 -19.24
N ARG A 29 8.96 -10.45 -19.43
CA ARG A 29 9.06 -9.46 -18.36
C ARG A 29 7.65 -9.03 -17.99
N ILE A 30 7.25 -9.27 -16.73
CA ILE A 30 5.96 -8.82 -16.20
C ILE A 30 6.19 -7.58 -15.35
N VAL A 31 5.52 -6.49 -15.71
CA VAL A 31 5.45 -5.26 -14.93
C VAL A 31 4.04 -5.21 -14.35
N ILE A 32 3.92 -5.35 -13.03
CA ILE A 32 2.65 -5.21 -12.32
C ILE A 32 2.63 -3.82 -11.70
N GLU A 33 1.78 -2.97 -12.23
CA GLU A 33 1.53 -1.62 -11.71
C GLU A 33 0.22 -1.65 -10.92
N ASP A 34 0.33 -1.42 -9.62
CA ASP A 34 -0.83 -1.20 -8.77
C ASP A 34 -1.34 0.22 -9.04
N VAL A 35 -2.27 0.34 -9.98
CA VAL A 35 -3.17 1.50 -10.11
C VAL A 35 -4.22 1.41 -9.01
N THR A 36 -3.79 1.43 -7.74
CA THR A 36 -4.62 2.07 -6.73
C THR A 36 -4.59 3.55 -7.05
N ASP A 37 -5.45 3.92 -8.00
CA ASP A 37 -6.09 5.21 -7.98
C ASP A 37 -6.74 5.28 -6.60
N ARG A 38 -6.00 5.80 -5.61
CA ARG A 38 -6.65 6.35 -4.43
C ARG A 38 -7.46 7.49 -5.02
N MET A 39 -8.67 7.17 -5.49
CA MET A 39 -9.62 8.18 -5.91
C MET A 39 -9.60 9.19 -4.77
N PRO A 40 -9.26 10.46 -5.05
CA PRO A 40 -9.23 11.44 -3.99
C PRO A 40 -10.61 11.41 -3.38
N MET A 41 -10.70 10.94 -2.12
CA MET A 41 -11.96 10.94 -1.38
C MET A 41 -12.53 12.34 -1.57
N THR A 42 -13.80 12.41 -1.97
CA THR A 42 -14.45 13.71 -2.03
C THR A 42 -14.34 14.36 -0.66
N GLY A 43 -14.28 15.70 -0.60
CA GLY A 43 -14.14 16.40 0.69
C GLY A 43 -15.19 15.98 1.73
N ALA A 44 -16.37 15.57 1.26
CA ALA A 44 -17.45 15.01 2.09
C ALA A 44 -17.10 13.62 2.66
N GLU A 45 -16.62 12.69 1.85
CA GLU A 45 -16.21 11.35 2.28
C GLU A 45 -15.01 11.41 3.24
N PHE A 46 -14.11 12.37 3.02
CA PHE A 46 -12.98 12.61 3.92
C PHE A 46 -13.46 13.11 5.30
N LEU A 47 -14.39 14.07 5.33
CA LEU A 47 -14.98 14.56 6.59
C LEU A 47 -15.75 13.48 7.34
N GLU A 48 -16.49 12.62 6.63
CA GLU A 48 -17.19 11.49 7.24
C GLU A 48 -16.19 10.47 7.82
N SER A 49 -15.10 10.19 7.11
CA SER A 49 -14.03 9.31 7.58
C SER A 49 -13.37 9.85 8.85
N ILE A 50 -13.11 11.16 8.93
CA ILE A 50 -12.60 11.80 10.16
C ILE A 50 -13.61 11.69 11.29
N ARG A 51 -14.89 11.95 11.03
CA ARG A 51 -15.94 11.85 12.06
C ARG A 51 -16.05 10.43 12.61
N LYS A 52 -16.03 9.42 11.73
CA LYS A 52 -16.04 8.01 12.11
C LYS A 52 -14.80 7.64 12.91
N PHE A 53 -13.62 8.07 12.48
CA PHE A 53 -12.36 7.83 13.19
C PHE A 53 -12.34 8.48 14.58
N LYS A 54 -12.83 9.71 14.72
CA LYS A 54 -12.94 10.39 16.03
C LYS A 54 -13.98 9.75 16.94
N ALA A 55 -15.07 9.23 16.39
CA ALA A 55 -16.10 8.54 17.17
C ALA A 55 -15.62 7.17 17.70
N THR A 56 -14.84 6.43 16.90
CA THR A 56 -14.31 5.12 17.32
C THR A 56 -13.08 5.23 18.20
N ARG A 57 -12.28 6.29 18.05
CA ARG A 57 -11.07 6.53 18.83
C ARG A 57 -11.35 7.59 19.89
N THR A 58 -12.16 7.22 20.88
CA THR A 58 -12.38 7.99 22.10
C THR A 58 -11.24 7.69 23.08
N GLU A 59 -10.03 8.18 22.79
CA GLU A 59 -9.06 8.42 23.86
C GLU A 59 -8.07 9.48 23.35
N PRO A 60 -8.19 10.74 23.79
CA PRO A 60 -7.10 11.67 23.65
C PRO A 60 -5.95 11.10 24.48
N PHE A 61 -4.85 10.75 23.83
CA PHE A 61 -3.61 10.48 24.55
C PHE A 61 -3.30 11.70 25.40
N ASP A 62 -2.93 11.47 26.65
CA ASP A 62 -2.38 12.52 27.47
C ASP A 62 -1.10 13.05 26.80
N ALA A 63 -0.88 14.36 26.87
CA ALA A 63 0.24 14.99 26.18
C ALA A 63 1.59 14.41 26.64
N ASP A 64 1.73 14.09 27.93
CA ASP A 64 2.95 13.52 28.48
C ASP A 64 3.15 12.06 28.02
N GLU A 65 2.08 11.28 27.88
CA GLU A 65 2.13 9.90 27.36
C GLU A 65 2.57 9.90 25.88
N ALA A 66 2.04 10.82 25.08
CA ALA A 66 2.42 10.97 23.68
C ALA A 66 3.91 11.34 23.55
N VAL A 67 4.41 12.26 24.38
CA VAL A 67 5.82 12.66 24.40
C VAL A 67 6.73 11.51 24.83
N ALA A 68 6.34 10.75 25.85
CA ALA A 68 7.09 9.58 26.31
C ALA A 68 7.23 8.53 25.20
N ARG A 69 6.14 8.26 24.47
CA ARG A 69 6.13 7.32 23.34
C ARG A 69 7.00 7.78 22.18
N ILE A 70 6.98 9.07 21.85
CA ILE A 70 7.83 9.64 20.79
C ILE A 70 9.31 9.50 21.17
N ARG A 71 9.66 9.76 22.45
CA ARG A 71 11.04 9.60 22.92
C ARG A 71 11.50 8.15 22.86
N ALA A 72 10.69 7.20 23.33
CA ALA A 72 11.02 5.79 23.24
C ALA A 72 11.26 5.32 21.80
N LEU A 73 10.44 5.76 20.86
CA LEU A 73 10.62 5.48 19.43
C LEU A 73 11.89 6.11 18.86
N ARG A 74 12.23 7.34 19.28
CA ARG A 74 13.47 7.98 18.84
C ARG A 74 14.69 7.24 19.37
N ASP A 75 14.66 6.88 20.64
CA ASP A 75 15.79 6.24 21.29
C ASP A 75 16.03 4.82 20.72
N GLU A 76 14.99 4.09 20.28
CA GLU A 76 15.11 2.83 19.51
C GLU A 76 15.83 2.99 18.16
N TRP A 77 15.79 4.19 17.56
CA TRP A 77 16.41 4.47 16.26
C TRP A 77 17.83 5.03 16.39
N ASP A 78 18.21 5.50 17.57
CA ASP A 78 19.55 6.03 17.86
C ASP A 78 20.54 4.93 18.34
N ASP A 79 20.06 3.71 18.65
CA ASP A 79 20.84 2.48 18.89
C ASP A 79 21.04 1.63 17.60
#